data_AF-A0A2P6SJ09-F1
#
_entry.id   AF-A0A2P6SJ09-F1
#
_cell.length_a   1.000
_cell.length_b   1.000
_cell.length_c   1.000
_cell.angle_alpha   90.00
_cell.angle_beta   90.00
_cell.angle_gamma   90.00
#
_symmetry.space_group_name_H-M   'P 1'
#
loop_
_entity.id
_entity.type
_entity.pdbx_description
1 polymer ?
#
loop_
_entity_poly.entity_id
_entity_poly.type
_entity_poly.pdbx_seq_one_letter_code
_entity_poly.pdbx_strand_id
1 'polypeptide(L)'
;MVANRSMRDKDSNPNVRESLSRSFVSVEEPKPETRAGPGLISCTTFNILAPIYKRLDQLNQGLRESEFSSFWVTRNQKILDWLLYESSTIICLQEFWVGNEEFVNMYLKRLGDAGYSTFKLARTNNRGDGLLTAVRSDFFRVLNYRELHFNDLGDRVAQLLHVQLTAPFSQIQRGNLQQEILIVNTHLLFPHDSSLCIVRLHQVYKILQFVEAYQNENKLNHMPIILCGDWNGSKRGHVYKFLRSQGFESTYDTAHQYTDNDAHKWVSHRNHRGNICGVDFIWLCNPNKSRKPLKTSWCEAVFGILRRQLRKASMAENDAFAFLKGDNHGDFITSSAFCEALRQVNLIGHPSGLGFQETRDLWIQADTDANGVLDYEEFKNMIWSCTGSDQKESLTGSREESEEGTKEALGLMVKNAVLYPSEAERGIWPENYTLSDHARLTVVLSPENMWCCSQS
;
A
#
# COMPACT_ATOMS: atom_id res chain seq x y z
N MET A 1 49.67 -55.69 53.91
CA MET A 1 50.78 -54.86 54.42
C MET A 1 50.49 -53.42 54.01
N VAL A 2 49.96 -52.60 54.93
CA VAL A 2 50.68 -51.49 55.61
C VAL A 2 51.05 -50.39 54.58
N ALA A 3 50.21 -49.37 54.35
CA ALA A 3 50.05 -48.13 55.11
C ALA A 3 51.35 -47.31 55.28
N ASN A 4 51.43 -46.07 54.75
CA ASN A 4 51.46 -44.88 55.62
C ASN A 4 51.46 -43.53 54.89
N ARG A 5 50.74 -42.61 55.53
CA ARG A 5 50.55 -41.16 55.28
C ARG A 5 51.78 -40.32 55.65
N SER A 6 51.84 -39.10 55.11
CA SER A 6 52.14 -37.85 55.86
C SER A 6 51.88 -36.65 54.94
N MET A 7 50.75 -35.92 55.03
CA MET A 7 50.46 -34.73 55.86
C MET A 7 51.51 -33.60 55.81
N ARG A 8 51.18 -32.47 55.16
CA ARG A 8 50.76 -31.23 55.86
C ARG A 8 50.36 -30.08 54.94
N ASP A 9 49.39 -29.33 55.46
CA ASP A 9 48.67 -28.17 54.94
C ASP A 9 49.53 -26.93 54.63
N LYS A 10 48.97 -26.00 53.83
CA LYS A 10 48.74 -24.61 54.27
C LYS A 10 47.77 -23.86 53.34
N ASP A 11 46.71 -23.36 53.97
CA ASP A 11 46.13 -22.02 53.83
C ASP A 11 45.38 -21.63 52.53
N SER A 12 44.07 -21.90 52.58
CA SER A 12 42.96 -20.94 52.44
C SER A 12 43.21 -19.59 51.73
N ASN A 13 42.50 -19.38 50.62
CA ASN A 13 41.94 -18.07 50.28
C ASN A 13 40.47 -18.24 49.79
N PRO A 14 39.47 -17.75 50.53
CA PRO A 14 38.06 -17.92 50.20
C PRO A 14 37.60 -16.80 49.28
N ASN A 15 37.74 -16.96 47.97
CA ASN A 15 37.17 -15.99 47.02
C ASN A 15 36.71 -16.59 45.68
N VAL A 16 36.34 -17.88 45.65
CA VAL A 16 35.93 -18.57 44.41
C VAL A 16 34.54 -19.21 44.53
N ARG A 17 33.64 -18.65 45.35
CA ARG A 17 32.25 -19.16 45.46
C ARG A 17 31.13 -18.11 45.38
N GLU A 18 31.41 -16.92 44.87
CA GLU A 18 30.37 -15.96 44.48
C GLU A 18 30.66 -15.38 43.10
N SER A 19 30.26 -16.10 42.04
CA SER A 19 29.98 -15.46 40.74
C SER A 19 29.07 -16.30 39.83
N LEU A 20 28.24 -17.17 40.41
CA LEU A 20 27.18 -17.90 39.69
C LEU A 20 25.82 -17.26 39.97
N SER A 21 25.71 -15.99 39.62
CA SER A 21 24.44 -15.31 39.41
C SER A 21 24.63 -14.29 38.28
N ARG A 22 24.94 -14.78 37.07
CA ARG A 22 24.66 -13.98 35.88
C ARG A 22 23.15 -13.93 35.78
N SER A 23 22.61 -12.79 36.18
CA SER A 23 21.26 -12.36 35.90
C SER A 23 20.93 -12.71 34.45
N PHE A 24 19.94 -13.58 34.28
CA PHE A 24 19.15 -13.54 33.07
C PHE A 24 18.56 -12.14 33.01
N VAL A 25 19.19 -11.26 32.24
CA VAL A 25 18.51 -10.06 31.77
C VAL A 25 17.42 -10.61 30.86
N SER A 26 16.20 -10.67 31.39
CA SER A 26 15.02 -10.77 30.57
C SER A 26 15.14 -9.67 29.52
N VAL A 27 15.35 -10.07 28.27
CA VAL A 27 15.08 -9.18 27.15
C VAL A 27 13.62 -8.84 27.32
N GLU A 28 13.32 -7.63 27.81
CA GLU A 28 11.95 -7.14 27.84
C GLU A 28 11.43 -7.30 26.41
N GLU A 29 10.41 -8.13 26.24
CA GLU A 29 9.65 -8.15 24.99
C GLU A 29 9.18 -6.71 24.75
N PRO A 30 9.44 -6.13 23.57
CA PRO A 30 9.09 -4.74 23.31
C PRO A 30 7.59 -4.57 23.51
N LYS A 31 7.21 -3.69 24.44
CA LYS A 31 5.80 -3.32 24.64
C LYS A 31 5.24 -2.87 23.29
N PRO A 32 4.02 -3.26 22.91
CA PRO A 32 3.46 -2.88 21.63
C PRO A 32 3.23 -1.37 21.64
N GLU A 33 3.99 -0.64 20.83
CA GLU A 33 3.87 0.81 20.64
C GLU A 33 2.52 1.20 19.99
N THR A 34 1.74 0.20 19.57
CA THR A 34 0.55 0.32 18.73
C THR A 34 -0.69 -0.43 19.24
N ARG A 35 -0.70 -0.91 20.50
CA ARG A 35 -1.95 -1.46 21.08
C ARG A 35 -3.05 -0.40 21.07
N ALA A 36 -4.03 -0.60 20.19
CA ALA A 36 -5.23 0.19 20.15
C ALA A 36 -5.94 0.07 21.52
N GLY A 37 -5.98 1.17 22.27
CA GLY A 37 -6.84 1.29 23.45
C GLY A 37 -8.31 1.07 23.11
N PRO A 38 -9.20 0.96 24.12
CA PRO A 38 -10.64 0.82 23.88
C PRO A 38 -11.13 1.96 23.00
N GLY A 39 -11.75 1.63 21.85
CA GLY A 39 -12.24 2.62 20.90
C GLY A 39 -11.22 3.12 19.87
N LEU A 40 -10.13 2.40 19.61
CA LEU A 40 -9.21 2.66 18.49
C LEU A 40 -9.22 1.52 17.47
N ILE A 41 -9.03 1.85 16.20
CA ILE A 41 -8.89 0.88 15.10
C ILE A 41 -7.40 0.75 14.79
N SER A 42 -6.88 -0.46 14.68
CA SER A 42 -5.51 -0.69 14.23
C SER A 42 -5.50 -1.52 12.96
N CYS A 43 -4.71 -1.08 11.97
CA CYS A 43 -4.59 -1.78 10.70
C CYS A 43 -3.12 -2.11 10.43
N THR A 44 -2.84 -3.39 10.20
CA THR A 44 -1.52 -3.90 9.85
C THR A 44 -1.53 -4.37 8.40
N THR A 45 -0.54 -3.97 7.61
CA THR A 45 -0.24 -4.58 6.30
C THR A 45 1.16 -5.20 6.29
N PHE A 46 1.28 -6.38 5.69
CA PHE A 46 2.54 -7.09 5.65
C PHE A 46 2.65 -8.06 4.46
N ASN A 47 3.61 -7.84 3.56
CA ASN A 47 4.03 -8.85 2.60
C ASN A 47 4.88 -9.90 3.33
N ILE A 48 4.33 -11.11 3.48
CA ILE A 48 4.94 -12.17 4.30
C ILE A 48 5.95 -13.03 3.55
N LEU A 49 6.24 -12.71 2.27
CA LEU A 49 7.14 -13.45 1.39
C LEU A 49 6.80 -14.94 1.34
N ALA A 50 6.02 -15.35 0.34
CA ALA A 50 5.54 -16.72 0.23
C ALA A 50 6.73 -17.72 0.26
N PRO A 51 6.63 -18.87 0.94
CA PRO A 51 7.71 -19.86 0.96
C PRO A 51 8.19 -20.32 -0.44
N ILE A 52 7.30 -20.30 -1.43
CA ILE A 52 7.61 -20.59 -2.85
C ILE A 52 8.47 -19.52 -3.54
N TYR A 53 8.60 -18.33 -2.95
CA TYR A 53 9.41 -17.22 -3.45
C TYR A 53 10.66 -16.96 -2.61
N LYS A 54 10.64 -17.33 -1.32
CA LYS A 54 11.80 -17.16 -0.43
C LYS A 54 12.94 -18.08 -0.86
N ARG A 55 14.05 -17.47 -1.29
CA ARG A 55 15.30 -18.15 -1.66
C ARG A 55 16.11 -18.43 -0.39
N LEU A 56 16.67 -19.64 -0.29
CA LEU A 56 17.50 -20.03 0.85
C LEU A 56 19.00 -19.86 0.60
N ASP A 57 19.40 -19.81 -0.67
CA ASP A 57 20.79 -19.68 -1.08
C ASP A 57 20.92 -18.60 -2.16
N GLN A 58 21.92 -17.74 -2.02
CA GLN A 58 22.26 -16.71 -3.01
C GLN A 58 22.94 -17.30 -4.25
N LEU A 59 23.70 -18.39 -4.07
CA LEU A 59 24.39 -19.09 -5.15
C LEU A 59 23.43 -20.06 -5.87
N ASN A 60 22.69 -20.87 -5.12
CA ASN A 60 21.63 -21.71 -5.68
C ASN A 60 20.26 -20.99 -5.69
N GLN A 61 20.08 -20.16 -6.72
CA GLN A 61 18.83 -19.43 -6.96
C GLN A 61 17.60 -20.33 -7.20
N GLY A 62 17.73 -21.65 -7.33
CA GLY A 62 16.62 -22.58 -7.48
C GLY A 62 15.98 -22.99 -6.14
N LEU A 63 16.78 -23.04 -5.07
CA LEU A 63 16.35 -23.58 -3.78
C LEU A 63 15.33 -22.66 -3.08
N ARG A 64 14.16 -23.21 -2.75
CA ARG A 64 13.07 -22.47 -2.09
C ARG A 64 12.80 -22.98 -0.67
N GLU A 65 12.35 -22.07 0.19
CA GLU A 65 11.91 -22.42 1.53
C GLU A 65 10.75 -23.44 1.51
N SER A 66 9.88 -23.38 0.49
CA SER A 66 8.78 -24.33 0.31
C SER A 66 9.20 -25.80 0.24
N GLU A 67 10.46 -26.09 -0.09
CA GLU A 67 11.00 -27.45 -0.14
C GLU A 67 11.31 -28.03 1.26
N PHE A 68 11.29 -27.20 2.31
CA PHE A 68 11.67 -27.58 3.67
C PHE A 68 10.57 -27.21 4.67
N SER A 69 9.72 -28.18 5.03
CA SER A 69 8.57 -27.96 5.94
C SER A 69 8.96 -27.31 7.26
N SER A 70 10.01 -27.80 7.91
CA SER A 70 10.48 -27.24 9.17
C SER A 70 10.84 -25.76 9.09
N PHE A 71 11.33 -25.27 7.94
CA PHE A 71 11.78 -23.89 7.78
C PHE A 71 10.57 -22.96 7.63
N TRP A 72 9.70 -23.23 6.66
CA TRP A 72 8.53 -22.37 6.46
C TRP A 72 7.54 -22.47 7.63
N VAL A 73 7.38 -23.63 8.27
CA VAL A 73 6.53 -23.75 9.48
C VAL A 73 7.08 -22.85 10.58
N THR A 74 8.37 -22.95 10.89
CA THR A 74 9.00 -22.17 11.97
C THR A 74 8.89 -20.67 11.72
N ARG A 75 9.17 -20.21 10.49
CA ARG A 75 9.09 -18.78 10.15
C ARG A 75 7.67 -18.26 10.26
N ASN A 76 6.69 -18.99 9.74
CA ASN A 76 5.31 -18.52 9.71
C ASN A 76 4.60 -18.65 11.07
N GLN A 77 5.02 -19.58 11.94
CA GLN A 77 4.63 -19.55 13.35
C GLN A 77 5.10 -18.26 14.02
N LYS A 78 6.35 -17.84 13.83
CA LYS A 78 6.84 -16.55 14.35
C LYS A 78 6.06 -15.36 13.81
N ILE A 79 5.72 -15.37 12.51
CA ILE A 79 4.87 -14.32 11.92
C ILE A 79 3.50 -14.29 12.61
N LEU A 80 2.85 -15.44 12.78
CA LEU A 80 1.56 -15.54 13.47
C LEU A 80 1.62 -15.11 14.93
N ASP A 81 2.63 -15.55 15.68
CA ASP A 81 2.83 -15.16 17.07
C ASP A 81 2.92 -13.63 17.20
N TRP A 82 3.66 -12.99 16.28
CA TRP A 82 3.74 -11.53 16.19
C TRP A 82 2.42 -10.85 15.82
N LEU A 83 1.71 -11.36 14.81
CA LEU A 83 0.41 -10.80 14.39
C LEU A 83 -0.61 -10.87 15.53
N LEU A 84 -0.60 -11.97 16.29
CA LEU A 84 -1.47 -12.19 17.44
C LEU A 84 -1.06 -11.37 18.66
N TYR A 85 0.24 -11.17 18.87
CA TYR A 85 0.76 -10.27 19.90
C TYR A 85 0.35 -8.81 19.66
N GLU A 86 0.53 -8.36 18.41
CA GLU A 86 0.15 -7.02 17.95
C GLU A 86 -1.37 -6.82 18.03
N SER A 87 -2.13 -7.88 17.72
CA SER A 87 -3.59 -7.93 17.87
C SER A 87 -4.34 -6.83 17.10
N SER A 88 -3.82 -6.45 15.92
CA SER A 88 -4.43 -5.41 15.08
C SER A 88 -5.87 -5.74 14.71
N THR A 89 -6.76 -4.75 14.73
CA THR A 89 -8.17 -5.00 14.42
C THR A 89 -8.41 -5.38 12.96
N ILE A 90 -7.51 -4.96 12.06
CA ILE A 90 -7.44 -5.32 10.64
C ILE A 90 -6.02 -5.82 10.33
N ILE A 91 -5.90 -6.96 9.65
CA ILE A 91 -4.63 -7.52 9.17
C ILE A 91 -4.76 -7.79 7.66
N CYS A 92 -3.88 -7.22 6.85
CA CYS A 92 -3.82 -7.38 5.40
C CYS A 92 -2.48 -7.99 5.01
N LEU A 93 -2.46 -9.25 4.58
CA LEU A 93 -1.24 -9.94 4.15
C LEU A 93 -1.18 -10.06 2.63
N GLN A 94 0.03 -9.91 2.10
CA GLN A 94 0.39 -10.14 0.69
C GLN A 94 1.38 -11.31 0.60
N GLU A 95 1.46 -11.94 -0.58
CA GLU A 95 2.23 -13.18 -0.79
C GLU A 95 1.85 -14.29 0.20
N PHE A 96 0.56 -14.38 0.52
CA PHE A 96 0.01 -15.47 1.32
C PHE A 96 -0.01 -16.75 0.49
N TRP A 97 0.62 -17.84 0.96
CA TRP A 97 0.78 -19.07 0.17
C TRP A 97 -0.51 -19.92 0.13
N VAL A 98 -1.49 -19.45 -0.64
CA VAL A 98 -2.83 -20.07 -0.76
C VAL A 98 -2.77 -21.51 -1.29
N GLY A 99 -1.78 -21.82 -2.15
CA GLY A 99 -1.63 -23.13 -2.77
C GLY A 99 -1.18 -24.26 -1.84
N ASN A 100 -0.93 -24.00 -0.55
CA ASN A 100 -0.55 -25.02 0.43
C ASN A 100 -1.59 -25.11 1.56
N GLU A 101 -2.30 -26.23 1.65
CA GLU A 101 -3.40 -26.40 2.62
C GLU A 101 -2.93 -26.39 4.07
N GLU A 102 -1.78 -26.97 4.39
CA GLU A 102 -1.22 -27.01 5.75
C GLU A 102 -0.90 -25.59 6.23
N PHE A 103 -0.21 -24.81 5.40
CA PHE A 103 0.10 -23.41 5.62
C PHE A 103 -1.19 -22.59 5.85
N VAL A 104 -2.18 -22.77 4.97
CA VAL A 104 -3.45 -22.04 5.08
C VAL A 104 -4.17 -22.40 6.37
N ASN A 105 -4.29 -23.69 6.68
CA ASN A 105 -4.96 -24.16 7.89
C ASN A 105 -4.29 -23.64 9.17
N MET A 106 -2.96 -23.53 9.20
CA MET A 106 -2.22 -22.94 10.30
C MET A 106 -2.65 -21.48 10.56
N TYR A 107 -2.74 -20.65 9.53
CA TYR A 107 -3.17 -19.25 9.66
C TYR A 107 -4.65 -19.13 10.02
N LEU A 108 -5.54 -19.81 9.29
CA LEU A 108 -6.98 -19.71 9.50
C LEU A 108 -7.38 -20.20 10.89
N LYS A 109 -6.77 -21.29 11.38
CA LYS A 109 -7.01 -21.79 12.73
C LYS A 109 -6.52 -20.81 13.79
N ARG A 110 -5.26 -20.38 13.73
CA ARG A 110 -4.67 -19.49 14.75
C ARG A 110 -5.37 -18.13 14.82
N LEU A 111 -5.73 -17.55 13.67
CA LEU A 111 -6.48 -16.29 13.61
C LEU A 111 -7.94 -16.49 14.02
N GLY A 112 -8.59 -17.59 13.62
CA GLY A 112 -9.95 -17.93 14.02
C GLY A 112 -10.08 -18.15 15.53
N ASP A 113 -9.16 -18.90 16.13
CA ASP A 113 -9.07 -19.12 17.59
C ASP A 113 -8.89 -17.80 18.35
N ALA A 114 -8.29 -16.79 17.71
CA ALA A 114 -8.11 -15.44 18.24
C ALA A 114 -9.26 -14.47 17.92
N GLY A 115 -10.37 -14.95 17.33
CA GLY A 115 -11.57 -14.15 17.08
C GLY A 115 -11.54 -13.32 15.79
N TYR A 116 -10.77 -13.72 14.78
CA TYR A 116 -10.76 -13.06 13.48
C TYR A 116 -11.65 -13.77 12.46
N SER A 117 -12.43 -12.98 11.73
CA SER A 117 -13.02 -13.38 10.45
C SER A 117 -11.95 -13.24 9.36
N THR A 118 -11.70 -14.30 8.60
CA THR A 118 -10.59 -14.36 7.61
C THR A 118 -11.10 -14.58 6.19
N PHE A 119 -10.48 -13.89 5.23
CA PHE A 119 -10.81 -13.90 3.82
C PHE A 119 -9.53 -14.08 3.01
N LYS A 120 -9.38 -15.21 2.31
CA LYS A 120 -8.22 -15.48 1.45
C LYS A 120 -8.62 -15.36 -0.02
N LEU A 121 -7.70 -14.88 -0.85
CA LEU A 121 -7.90 -14.77 -2.29
C LEU A 121 -6.62 -15.18 -3.02
N ALA A 122 -6.69 -16.27 -3.78
CA ALA A 122 -5.59 -16.69 -4.65
C ALA A 122 -5.42 -15.71 -5.80
N ARG A 123 -4.18 -15.49 -6.23
CA ARG A 123 -3.91 -14.85 -7.52
C ARG A 123 -4.43 -15.73 -8.65
N THR A 124 -4.76 -15.08 -9.76
CA THR A 124 -5.20 -15.75 -11.00
C THR A 124 -4.03 -16.55 -11.60
N ASN A 125 -4.32 -17.44 -12.56
CA ASN A 125 -3.32 -18.25 -13.27
C ASN A 125 -2.40 -19.10 -12.35
N ASN A 126 -2.95 -19.59 -11.24
CA ASN A 126 -2.31 -20.56 -10.34
C ASN A 126 -0.88 -20.19 -9.91
N ARG A 127 -0.66 -18.91 -9.57
CA ARG A 127 0.64 -18.42 -9.09
C ARG A 127 1.05 -19.00 -7.73
N GLY A 128 0.12 -19.64 -7.02
CA GLY A 128 0.35 -20.29 -5.73
C GLY A 128 0.22 -19.35 -4.52
N ASP A 129 0.48 -18.05 -4.68
CA ASP A 129 0.29 -17.03 -3.66
C ASP A 129 -1.01 -16.22 -3.85
N GLY A 130 -1.27 -15.31 -2.91
CA GLY A 130 -2.48 -14.52 -2.85
C GLY A 130 -2.48 -13.51 -1.72
N LEU A 131 -3.69 -13.12 -1.33
CA LEU A 131 -3.96 -12.19 -0.25
C LEU A 131 -4.68 -12.92 0.89
N LEU A 132 -4.45 -12.44 2.12
CA LEU A 132 -5.30 -12.75 3.27
C LEU A 132 -5.69 -11.45 3.96
N THR A 133 -6.98 -11.24 4.17
CA THR A 133 -7.49 -10.17 5.03
C THR A 133 -8.17 -10.78 6.25
N ALA A 134 -7.80 -10.34 7.45
CA ALA A 134 -8.41 -10.77 8.70
C ALA A 134 -8.92 -9.54 9.46
N VAL A 135 -10.16 -9.61 9.95
CA VAL A 135 -10.78 -8.55 10.75
C VAL A 135 -11.32 -9.12 12.06
N ARG A 136 -11.07 -8.42 13.16
CA ARG A 136 -11.55 -8.81 14.49
C ARG A 136 -13.07 -8.74 14.58
N SER A 137 -13.72 -9.86 14.90
CA SER A 137 -15.18 -9.95 14.92
C SER A 137 -15.83 -9.17 16.07
N ASP A 138 -15.07 -8.86 17.14
CA ASP A 138 -15.51 -8.00 18.24
C ASP A 138 -15.41 -6.50 17.93
N PHE A 139 -14.64 -6.12 16.89
CA PHE A 139 -14.57 -4.74 16.39
C PHE A 139 -15.42 -4.51 15.15
N PHE A 140 -15.61 -5.53 14.32
CA PHE A 140 -16.22 -5.40 13.00
C PHE A 140 -17.28 -6.46 12.75
N ARG A 141 -18.44 -6.00 12.29
CA ARG A 141 -19.39 -6.83 11.56
C ARG A 141 -19.08 -6.70 10.07
N VAL A 142 -18.75 -7.81 9.43
CA VAL A 142 -18.56 -7.83 7.96
C VAL A 142 -19.93 -7.78 7.29
N LEU A 143 -20.17 -6.73 6.49
CA LEU A 143 -21.39 -6.54 5.73
C LEU A 143 -21.30 -7.16 4.33
N ASN A 144 -20.11 -7.08 3.70
CA ASN A 144 -19.89 -7.67 2.38
C ASN A 144 -18.39 -7.95 2.13
N TYR A 145 -18.13 -8.86 1.20
CA TYR A 145 -16.81 -9.19 0.68
C TYR A 145 -16.87 -9.34 -0.83
N ARG A 146 -15.94 -8.69 -1.54
CA ARG A 146 -15.83 -8.77 -3.00
C ARG A 146 -14.39 -9.04 -3.41
N GLU A 147 -14.26 -9.81 -4.47
CA GLU A 147 -12.98 -10.17 -5.08
C GLU A 147 -12.82 -9.45 -6.41
N LEU A 148 -11.65 -8.86 -6.63
CA LEU A 148 -11.28 -8.24 -7.88
C LEU A 148 -10.15 -9.08 -8.49
N HIS A 149 -10.41 -9.59 -9.70
CA HIS A 149 -9.45 -10.40 -10.44
C HIS A 149 -8.91 -9.59 -11.62
N PHE A 150 -7.60 -9.33 -11.63
CA PHE A 150 -6.94 -8.62 -12.73
C PHE A 150 -6.36 -9.62 -13.73
N ASN A 151 -7.23 -10.44 -14.33
CA ASN A 151 -6.86 -11.47 -15.31
C ASN A 151 -5.98 -10.90 -16.44
N ASP A 152 -6.26 -9.68 -16.87
CA ASP A 152 -5.56 -9.03 -17.99
C ASP A 152 -4.35 -8.18 -17.54
N LEU A 153 -4.10 -8.04 -16.23
CA LEU A 153 -3.07 -7.15 -15.69
C LEU A 153 -2.20 -7.86 -14.64
N GLY A 154 -1.25 -8.66 -15.11
CA GLY A 154 -0.17 -9.20 -14.29
C GLY A 154 -0.58 -10.26 -13.26
N ASP A 155 -1.72 -10.92 -13.49
CA ASP A 155 -2.30 -11.96 -12.62
C ASP A 155 -2.46 -11.50 -11.17
N ARG A 156 -2.82 -10.23 -10.98
CA ARG A 156 -2.99 -9.65 -9.65
C ARG A 156 -4.45 -9.73 -9.21
N VAL A 157 -4.67 -9.51 -7.92
CA VAL A 157 -5.98 -9.53 -7.31
C VAL A 157 -6.08 -8.42 -6.26
N ALA A 158 -7.30 -8.04 -5.91
CA ALA A 158 -7.58 -7.23 -4.73
C ALA A 158 -8.82 -7.77 -4.00
N GLN A 159 -8.89 -7.52 -2.70
CA GLN A 159 -10.04 -7.83 -1.86
C GLN A 159 -10.69 -6.51 -1.44
N LEU A 160 -12.02 -6.42 -1.48
CA LEU A 160 -12.78 -5.34 -0.87
C LEU A 160 -13.66 -5.91 0.23
N LEU A 161 -13.48 -5.43 1.45
CA LEU A 161 -14.33 -5.73 2.60
C LEU A 161 -15.12 -4.48 2.95
N HIS A 162 -16.43 -4.64 3.08
CA HIS A 162 -17.32 -3.63 3.64
C HIS A 162 -17.65 -4.03 5.08
N VAL A 163 -17.23 -3.21 6.04
CA VAL A 163 -17.36 -3.53 7.46
C VAL A 163 -18.09 -2.42 8.21
N GLN A 164 -18.80 -2.81 9.26
CA GLN A 164 -19.44 -1.91 10.22
C GLN A 164 -18.74 -2.03 11.57
N LEU A 165 -18.44 -0.90 12.21
CA LEU A 165 -17.89 -0.89 13.56
C LEU A 165 -18.89 -1.44 14.57
N THR A 166 -18.42 -2.34 15.42
CA THR A 166 -19.17 -2.90 16.55
C THR A 166 -18.70 -2.16 17.80
N ALA A 167 -19.64 -1.55 18.53
CA ALA A 167 -19.34 -0.63 19.64
C ALA A 167 -18.46 -1.28 20.74
N PRO A 168 -17.61 -0.49 21.43
CA PRO A 168 -18.11 0.52 22.36
C PRO A 168 -17.66 1.96 22.02
N PHE A 169 -17.79 2.39 20.76
CA PHE A 169 -17.57 3.79 20.36
C PHE A 169 -18.78 4.66 20.74
N SER A 170 -19.16 4.65 22.02
CA SER A 170 -20.37 5.29 22.58
C SER A 170 -20.39 6.81 22.42
N GLN A 171 -19.25 7.46 22.19
CA GLN A 171 -19.16 8.92 22.06
C GLN A 171 -19.62 9.44 20.68
N ILE A 172 -19.56 8.61 19.63
CA ILE A 172 -19.98 8.99 18.26
C ILE A 172 -21.48 8.72 18.04
N GLN A 173 -22.16 8.06 18.98
CA GLN A 173 -23.60 7.77 18.92
C GLN A 173 -24.50 9.00 19.12
N ARG A 174 -24.02 10.23 18.90
CA ARG A 174 -24.88 11.43 18.86
C ARG A 174 -25.66 11.58 17.54
N GLY A 175 -25.87 10.49 16.81
CA GLY A 175 -26.69 10.44 15.59
C GLY A 175 -26.83 9.04 14.99
N ASN A 176 -27.78 8.87 14.06
CA ASN A 176 -28.01 7.66 13.26
C ASN A 176 -26.90 7.44 12.20
N LEU A 177 -25.64 7.70 12.53
CA LEU A 177 -24.54 7.61 11.57
C LEU A 177 -24.18 6.13 11.32
N GLN A 178 -24.21 5.71 10.06
CA GLN A 178 -23.68 4.42 9.65
C GLN A 178 -22.16 4.42 9.84
N GLN A 179 -21.68 3.67 10.82
CA GLN A 179 -20.26 3.54 11.14
C GLN A 179 -19.60 2.48 10.25
N GLU A 180 -19.60 2.73 8.95
CA GLU A 180 -19.14 1.80 7.91
C GLU A 180 -17.80 2.24 7.31
N ILE A 181 -16.96 1.27 6.95
CA ILE A 181 -15.62 1.47 6.38
C ILE A 181 -15.43 0.49 5.23
N LEU A 182 -14.80 0.95 4.14
CA LEU A 182 -14.29 0.08 3.09
C LEU A 182 -12.81 -0.20 3.32
N ILE A 183 -12.44 -1.48 3.30
CA ILE A 183 -11.06 -1.93 3.43
C ILE A 183 -10.69 -2.66 2.15
N VAL A 184 -9.60 -2.24 1.51
CA VAL A 184 -9.05 -2.91 0.33
C VAL A 184 -7.67 -3.45 0.66
N ASN A 185 -7.41 -4.70 0.28
CA ASN A 185 -6.08 -5.31 0.32
C ASN A 185 -5.65 -5.66 -1.11
N THR A 186 -4.41 -5.32 -1.49
CA THR A 186 -3.87 -5.63 -2.82
C THR A 186 -2.36 -5.88 -2.79
N HIS A 187 -1.84 -6.47 -3.88
CA HIS A 187 -0.40 -6.57 -4.14
C HIS A 187 -0.15 -6.30 -5.62
N LEU A 188 0.33 -5.09 -5.93
CA LEU A 188 0.53 -4.64 -7.30
C LEU A 188 1.70 -5.35 -8.01
N LEU A 189 1.74 -5.24 -9.33
CA LEU A 189 2.76 -5.89 -10.15
C LEU A 189 4.18 -5.40 -9.82
N PHE A 190 5.06 -6.33 -9.45
CA PHE A 190 6.47 -6.06 -9.19
C PHE A 190 7.16 -5.32 -10.35
N PRO A 191 7.93 -4.24 -10.08
CA PRO A 191 8.49 -3.36 -11.11
C PRO A 191 9.77 -3.94 -11.74
N HIS A 192 9.65 -5.04 -12.50
CA HIS A 192 10.81 -5.60 -13.22
C HIS A 192 11.43 -4.63 -14.24
N ASP A 193 10.60 -3.79 -14.84
CA ASP A 193 10.99 -2.72 -15.75
C ASP A 193 10.09 -1.48 -15.55
N SER A 194 10.59 -0.32 -15.96
CA SER A 194 9.88 0.96 -15.88
C SER A 194 8.66 1.05 -16.79
N SER A 195 8.56 0.29 -17.89
CA SER A 195 7.35 0.20 -18.72
C SER A 195 6.15 -0.34 -17.93
N LEU A 196 6.38 -1.22 -16.94
CA LEU A 196 5.32 -1.80 -16.11
C LEU A 196 4.66 -0.79 -15.14
N CYS A 197 5.13 0.47 -15.13
CA CYS A 197 4.48 1.53 -14.36
C CYS A 197 3.04 1.77 -14.82
N ILE A 198 2.76 1.70 -16.13
CA ILE A 198 1.40 1.88 -16.64
C ILE A 198 0.49 0.74 -16.19
N VAL A 199 1.01 -0.50 -16.13
CA VAL A 199 0.26 -1.68 -15.67
C VAL A 199 -0.16 -1.53 -14.21
N ARG A 200 0.77 -1.11 -13.34
CA ARG A 200 0.42 -0.81 -11.94
C ARG A 200 -0.61 0.31 -11.84
N LEU A 201 -0.47 1.35 -12.66
CA LEU A 201 -1.46 2.42 -12.69
C LEU A 201 -2.84 1.87 -13.06
N HIS A 202 -2.97 1.06 -14.13
CA HIS A 202 -4.24 0.41 -14.51
C HIS A 202 -4.82 -0.44 -13.39
N GLN A 203 -3.97 -1.18 -12.66
CA GLN A 203 -4.43 -1.97 -11.51
C GLN A 203 -5.08 -1.07 -10.45
N VAL A 204 -4.46 0.06 -10.10
CA VAL A 204 -5.04 1.01 -9.13
C VAL A 204 -6.28 1.68 -9.67
N TYR A 205 -6.29 2.07 -10.94
CA TYR A 205 -7.48 2.64 -11.60
C TYR A 205 -8.66 1.68 -11.55
N LYS A 206 -8.46 0.39 -11.87
CA LYS A 206 -9.51 -0.64 -11.75
C LYS A 206 -9.98 -0.83 -10.31
N ILE A 207 -9.07 -0.77 -9.32
CA ILE A 207 -9.45 -0.83 -7.90
C ILE A 207 -10.37 0.34 -7.55
N LEU A 208 -10.02 1.57 -7.92
CA LEU A 208 -10.82 2.75 -7.60
C LEU A 208 -12.16 2.75 -8.36
N GLN A 209 -12.19 2.35 -9.64
CA GLN A 209 -13.42 2.16 -10.39
C GLN A 209 -14.35 1.16 -9.70
N PHE A 210 -13.80 0.06 -9.20
CA PHE A 210 -14.58 -0.94 -8.49
C PHE A 210 -15.11 -0.41 -7.15
N VAL A 211 -14.31 0.38 -6.41
CA VAL A 211 -14.77 1.03 -5.18
C VAL A 211 -15.92 1.99 -5.47
N GLU A 212 -15.80 2.86 -6.48
CA GLU A 212 -16.88 3.78 -6.88
C GLU A 212 -18.13 3.03 -7.34
N ALA A 213 -17.98 2.00 -8.17
CA ALA A 213 -19.09 1.15 -8.61
C ALA A 213 -19.78 0.47 -7.43
N TYR A 214 -19.00 -0.11 -6.50
CA TYR A 214 -19.52 -0.75 -5.29
C TYR A 214 -20.28 0.24 -4.41
N GLN A 215 -19.76 1.46 -4.20
CA GLN A 215 -20.44 2.51 -3.47
C GLN A 215 -21.79 2.87 -4.13
N ASN A 216 -21.80 3.05 -5.45
CA ASN A 216 -23.01 3.39 -6.21
C ASN A 216 -24.06 2.27 -6.19
N GLU A 217 -23.65 1.03 -6.45
CA GLU A 217 -24.52 -0.16 -6.46
C GLU A 217 -25.24 -0.36 -5.11
N ASN A 218 -24.53 -0.08 -4.02
CA ASN A 218 -25.04 -0.26 -2.66
C ASN A 218 -25.60 1.05 -2.06
N LYS A 219 -25.67 2.13 -2.86
CA LYS A 219 -26.16 3.46 -2.44
C LYS A 219 -25.48 3.96 -1.15
N LEU A 220 -24.19 3.69 -1.05
CA LEU A 220 -23.39 4.02 0.12
C LEU A 220 -23.12 5.52 0.16
N ASN A 221 -23.25 6.12 1.34
CA ASN A 221 -22.78 7.48 1.56
C ASN A 221 -21.25 7.53 1.46
N HIS A 222 -20.71 8.75 1.38
CA HIS A 222 -19.27 8.95 1.52
C HIS A 222 -18.84 8.39 2.89
N MET A 223 -17.86 7.49 2.87
CA MET A 223 -17.33 6.79 4.05
C MET A 223 -15.81 6.67 3.95
N PRO A 224 -15.13 6.35 5.06
CA PRO A 224 -13.69 6.13 5.04
C PRO A 224 -13.32 4.92 4.19
N ILE A 225 -12.29 5.08 3.37
CA ILE A 225 -11.71 4.02 2.56
C ILE A 225 -10.26 3.83 3.01
N ILE A 226 -9.92 2.60 3.37
CA ILE A 226 -8.56 2.18 3.72
C ILE A 226 -8.04 1.29 2.59
N LEU A 227 -6.96 1.68 1.91
CA LEU A 227 -6.28 0.82 0.91
C LEU A 227 -4.94 0.36 1.47
N CYS A 228 -4.78 -0.94 1.66
CA CYS A 228 -3.59 -1.57 2.22
C CYS A 228 -2.87 -2.41 1.17
N GLY A 229 -1.55 -2.50 1.30
CA GLY A 229 -0.78 -3.56 0.69
C GLY A 229 0.61 -3.15 0.22
N ASP A 230 1.19 -4.03 -0.59
CA ASP A 230 2.42 -3.79 -1.33
C ASP A 230 2.07 -3.18 -2.69
N TRP A 231 2.35 -1.88 -2.82
CA TRP A 231 2.04 -1.09 -4.01
C TRP A 231 3.15 -1.16 -5.05
N ASN A 232 4.29 -1.79 -4.72
CA ASN A 232 5.40 -1.97 -5.64
C ASN A 232 5.83 -0.66 -6.35
N GLY A 233 5.70 0.46 -5.62
CA GLY A 233 5.88 1.80 -6.14
C GLY A 233 6.17 2.81 -5.03
N SER A 234 7.25 3.58 -5.21
CA SER A 234 7.67 4.62 -4.25
C SER A 234 6.76 5.85 -4.25
N LYS A 235 6.95 6.72 -3.25
CA LYS A 235 6.39 8.09 -3.17
C LYS A 235 6.61 8.94 -4.43
N ARG A 236 7.72 8.70 -5.16
CA ARG A 236 8.04 9.39 -6.42
C ARG A 236 7.29 8.84 -7.63
N GLY A 237 6.64 7.69 -7.50
CA GLY A 237 5.99 6.97 -8.57
C GLY A 237 4.63 7.55 -8.95
N HIS A 238 4.15 7.18 -10.14
CA HIS A 238 2.86 7.65 -10.67
C HIS A 238 1.66 7.07 -9.94
N VAL A 239 1.78 5.85 -9.40
CA VAL A 239 0.76 5.25 -8.53
C VAL A 239 0.52 6.12 -7.29
N TYR A 240 1.58 6.52 -6.60
CA TYR A 240 1.49 7.40 -5.42
C TYR A 240 0.78 8.71 -5.80
N LYS A 241 1.26 9.38 -6.85
CA LYS A 241 0.68 10.67 -7.31
C LYS A 241 -0.80 10.55 -7.71
N PHE A 242 -1.17 9.45 -8.36
CA PHE A 242 -2.56 9.17 -8.75
C PHE A 242 -3.47 8.97 -7.54
N LEU A 243 -3.01 8.25 -6.51
CA LEU A 243 -3.77 8.12 -5.25
C LEU A 243 -3.91 9.47 -4.53
N ARG A 244 -2.84 10.27 -4.49
CA ARG A 244 -2.87 11.63 -3.93
C ARG A 244 -3.88 12.52 -4.63
N SER A 245 -3.94 12.49 -5.98
CA SER A 245 -4.91 13.28 -6.74
C SER A 245 -6.36 12.83 -6.55
N GLN A 246 -6.56 11.63 -6.00
CA GLN A 246 -7.85 11.06 -5.62
C GLN A 246 -8.17 11.24 -4.12
N GLY A 247 -7.42 12.08 -3.41
CA GLY A 247 -7.67 12.44 -2.02
C GLY A 247 -7.15 11.45 -0.98
N PHE A 248 -6.40 10.42 -1.40
CA PHE A 248 -5.79 9.47 -0.48
C PHE A 248 -4.53 10.04 0.18
N GLU A 249 -4.39 9.76 1.47
CA GLU A 249 -3.26 10.17 2.29
C GLU A 249 -2.53 8.94 2.83
N SER A 250 -1.21 8.94 2.75
CA SER A 250 -0.36 7.90 3.36
C SER A 250 -0.44 8.06 4.87
N THR A 251 -0.97 7.06 5.58
CA THR A 251 -1.14 7.16 7.04
C THR A 251 0.20 7.27 7.76
N TYR A 252 1.25 6.65 7.23
CA TYR A 252 2.60 6.76 7.76
C TYR A 252 3.15 8.19 7.62
N ASP A 253 2.97 8.81 6.45
CA ASP A 253 3.39 10.20 6.26
C ASP A 253 2.57 11.16 7.14
N THR A 254 1.26 10.94 7.29
CA THR A 254 0.39 11.74 8.17
C THR A 254 0.84 11.65 9.63
N ALA A 255 1.14 10.45 10.13
CA ALA A 255 1.58 10.25 11.51
C ALA A 255 2.91 10.96 11.83
N HIS A 256 3.82 11.01 10.85
CA HIS A 256 5.16 11.59 11.00
C HIS A 256 5.28 13.02 10.46
N GLN A 257 4.17 13.61 9.98
CA GLN A 257 4.12 14.95 9.39
C GLN A 257 5.07 15.10 8.18
N TYR A 258 5.22 14.04 7.39
CA TYR A 258 6.01 14.05 6.17
C TYR A 258 5.23 14.60 4.97
N THR A 259 5.93 15.35 4.13
CA THR A 259 5.38 15.94 2.91
C THR A 259 5.73 15.11 1.68
N ASP A 260 5.13 15.40 0.52
CA ASP A 260 5.45 14.68 -0.72
C ASP A 260 6.92 14.85 -1.17
N ASN A 261 7.62 15.87 -0.63
CA ASN A 261 9.05 16.07 -0.83
C ASN A 261 9.94 15.12 -0.01
N ASP A 262 9.39 14.52 1.05
CA ASP A 262 10.09 13.62 1.99
C ASP A 262 10.16 12.17 1.50
N ALA A 263 10.29 11.97 0.19
CA ALA A 263 10.15 10.66 -0.46
C ALA A 263 11.18 9.58 -0.07
N HIS A 264 12.23 9.94 0.67
CA HIS A 264 13.30 9.03 1.09
C HIS A 264 13.38 8.85 2.60
N LYS A 265 12.44 9.42 3.36
CA LYS A 265 12.49 9.40 4.83
C LYS A 265 12.28 8.01 5.42
N TRP A 266 11.60 7.13 4.69
CA TRP A 266 11.32 5.78 5.14
C TRP A 266 11.39 4.77 3.99
N VAL A 267 11.67 3.53 4.37
CA VAL A 267 11.76 2.35 3.51
C VAL A 267 10.96 1.23 4.17
N SER A 268 10.34 0.39 3.35
CA SER A 268 9.60 -0.79 3.84
C SER A 268 10.04 -2.09 3.18
N HIS A 269 10.78 -2.05 2.08
CA HIS A 269 11.23 -3.25 1.36
C HIS A 269 12.70 -3.20 1.00
N ARG A 270 13.40 -4.31 1.20
CA ARG A 270 14.73 -4.56 0.65
C ARG A 270 14.68 -5.78 -0.26
N ASN A 271 14.69 -5.57 -1.57
CA ASN A 271 14.57 -6.68 -2.50
C ASN A 271 15.82 -7.59 -2.54
N HIS A 272 15.73 -8.72 -3.23
CA HIS A 272 16.81 -9.70 -3.40
C HIS A 272 18.11 -9.15 -4.03
N ARG A 273 18.08 -7.97 -4.67
CA ARG A 273 19.27 -7.28 -5.22
C ARG A 273 19.88 -6.28 -4.24
N GLY A 274 19.30 -6.14 -3.05
CA GLY A 274 19.70 -5.16 -2.04
C GLY A 274 19.13 -3.76 -2.26
N ASN A 275 18.25 -3.55 -3.25
CA ASN A 275 17.63 -2.26 -3.46
C ASN A 275 16.56 -2.02 -2.39
N ILE A 276 16.56 -0.81 -1.82
CA ILE A 276 15.62 -0.36 -0.79
C ILE A 276 14.56 0.56 -1.38
N CYS A 277 13.31 0.39 -0.96
CA CYS A 277 12.20 1.25 -1.37
C CYS A 277 11.07 1.23 -0.34
N GLY A 278 10.40 2.37 -0.12
CA GLY A 278 9.08 2.39 0.51
C GLY A 278 8.02 1.97 -0.50
N VAL A 279 7.40 0.80 -0.30
CA VAL A 279 6.40 0.23 -1.22
C VAL A 279 5.13 -0.24 -0.50
N ASP A 280 5.20 -0.42 0.81
CA ASP A 280 4.09 -0.85 1.65
C ASP A 280 3.38 0.39 2.18
N PHE A 281 2.12 0.57 1.80
CA PHE A 281 1.33 1.73 2.22
C PHE A 281 -0.02 1.29 2.76
N ILE A 282 -0.47 2.01 3.80
CA ILE A 282 -1.86 2.07 4.22
C ILE A 282 -2.35 3.47 3.86
N TRP A 283 -3.21 3.55 2.86
CA TRP A 283 -3.82 4.78 2.39
C TRP A 283 -5.16 5.01 3.07
N LEU A 284 -5.45 6.25 3.41
CA LEU A 284 -6.73 6.67 3.96
C LEU A 284 -7.36 7.76 3.08
N CYS A 285 -8.60 7.55 2.66
CA CYS A 285 -9.45 8.60 2.11
C CYS A 285 -10.67 8.76 3.02
N ASN A 286 -10.79 9.93 3.66
CA ASN A 286 -11.95 10.29 4.46
C ASN A 286 -13.07 10.87 3.60
N PRO A 287 -14.32 10.85 4.08
CA PRO A 287 -15.48 11.31 3.30
C PRO A 287 -15.49 12.82 3.02
N ASN A 288 -14.76 13.62 3.81
CA ASN A 288 -14.61 15.06 3.62
C ASN A 288 -13.62 15.45 2.53
N LYS A 289 -12.90 14.49 1.94
CA LYS A 289 -11.96 14.75 0.85
C LYS A 289 -12.72 14.81 -0.47
N SER A 290 -12.57 15.92 -1.19
CA SER A 290 -13.06 16.03 -2.56
C SER A 290 -12.26 15.13 -3.49
N ARG A 291 -12.94 14.43 -4.40
CA ARG A 291 -12.30 13.61 -5.43
C ARG A 291 -12.54 14.24 -6.79
N LYS A 292 -11.46 14.45 -7.54
CA LYS A 292 -11.58 14.75 -8.97
C LYS A 292 -12.19 13.54 -9.68
N PRO A 293 -12.89 13.72 -10.82
CA PRO A 293 -13.33 12.59 -11.62
C PRO A 293 -12.18 11.64 -11.91
N LEU A 294 -12.39 10.34 -11.66
CA LEU A 294 -11.33 9.33 -11.71
C LEU A 294 -10.61 9.32 -13.07
N LYS A 295 -11.36 9.51 -14.17
CA LYS A 295 -10.82 9.65 -15.53
C LYS A 295 -9.84 10.83 -15.68
N THR A 296 -10.16 11.98 -15.08
CA THR A 296 -9.30 13.17 -15.16
C THR A 296 -7.96 12.91 -14.49
N SER A 297 -7.97 12.36 -13.27
CA SER A 297 -6.74 12.00 -12.56
C SER A 297 -5.95 10.88 -13.24
N TRP A 298 -6.66 9.94 -13.89
CA TRP A 298 -6.03 8.90 -14.68
C TRP A 298 -5.19 9.49 -15.81
N CYS A 299 -5.78 10.36 -16.63
CA CYS A 299 -5.09 11.01 -17.72
C CYS A 299 -3.92 11.88 -17.25
N GLU A 300 -4.10 12.67 -16.18
CA GLU A 300 -3.02 13.44 -15.53
C GLU A 300 -1.83 12.53 -15.16
N ALA A 301 -2.12 11.35 -14.59
CA ALA A 301 -1.09 10.38 -14.23
C ALA A 301 -0.39 9.80 -15.46
N VAL A 302 -1.12 9.50 -16.54
CA VAL A 302 -0.55 9.01 -17.81
C VAL A 302 0.31 10.08 -18.50
N PHE A 303 -0.13 11.35 -18.55
CA PHE A 303 0.71 12.45 -19.02
C PHE A 303 1.98 12.58 -18.18
N GLY A 304 1.87 12.37 -16.87
CA GLY A 304 3.02 12.26 -15.99
C GLY A 304 4.01 11.17 -16.42
N ILE A 305 3.53 10.00 -16.89
CA ILE A 305 4.40 8.91 -17.37
C ILE A 305 5.04 9.32 -18.70
N LEU A 306 4.24 9.84 -19.65
CA LEU A 306 4.72 10.36 -20.93
C LEU A 306 5.86 11.36 -20.73
N ARG A 307 5.64 12.40 -19.91
CA ARG A 307 6.65 13.40 -19.59
C ARG A 307 7.92 12.80 -19.01
N ARG A 308 7.81 11.77 -18.16
CA ARG A 308 9.00 11.09 -17.62
C ARG A 308 9.77 10.34 -18.70
N GLN A 309 9.09 9.70 -19.66
CA GLN A 309 9.75 9.03 -20.77
C GLN A 309 10.45 10.04 -21.70
N LEU A 310 9.78 11.15 -22.03
CA LEU A 310 10.37 12.23 -22.84
C LEU A 310 11.64 12.81 -22.17
N ARG A 311 11.57 13.08 -20.85
CA ARG A 311 12.74 13.57 -20.11
C ARG A 311 13.88 12.56 -20.01
N LYS A 312 13.58 11.25 -19.95
CA LYS A 312 14.60 10.19 -19.99
C LYS A 312 15.33 10.13 -21.33
N ALA A 313 14.65 10.50 -22.41
CA ALA A 313 15.26 10.66 -23.73
C ALA A 313 16.01 12.01 -23.88
N SER A 314 16.27 12.73 -22.78
CA SER A 314 16.99 14.00 -22.74
C SER A 314 16.37 15.13 -23.57
N MET A 315 15.06 15.06 -23.83
CA MET A 315 14.37 16.07 -24.61
C MET A 315 14.09 17.32 -23.77
N ALA A 316 14.42 18.51 -24.30
CA ALA A 316 13.92 19.76 -23.75
C ALA A 316 12.43 19.96 -24.11
N GLU A 317 11.78 21.00 -23.58
CA GLU A 317 10.35 21.29 -23.82
C GLU A 317 10.02 21.38 -25.31
N ASN A 318 10.78 22.20 -26.04
CA ASN A 318 10.59 22.41 -27.47
C ASN A 318 10.86 21.12 -28.26
N ASP A 319 11.88 20.34 -27.87
CA ASP A 319 12.21 19.08 -28.53
C ASP A 319 11.12 18.03 -28.30
N ALA A 320 10.53 18.00 -27.11
CA ALA A 320 9.42 17.13 -26.77
C ALA A 320 8.15 17.50 -27.56
N PHE A 321 7.87 18.79 -27.73
CA PHE A 321 6.78 19.25 -28.60
C PHE A 321 7.03 18.84 -30.06
N ALA A 322 8.24 19.08 -30.58
CA ALA A 322 8.62 18.68 -31.93
C ALA A 322 8.53 17.17 -32.14
N PHE A 323 8.90 16.38 -31.13
CA PHE A 323 8.77 14.92 -31.17
C PHE A 323 7.32 14.45 -31.24
N LEU A 324 6.43 15.01 -30.42
CA LEU A 324 5.00 14.69 -30.47
C LEU A 324 4.35 15.16 -31.78
N LYS A 325 4.87 16.22 -32.40
CA LYS A 325 4.42 16.77 -33.68
C LYS A 325 4.80 15.87 -34.87
N GLY A 326 5.90 15.12 -34.75
CA GLY A 326 6.39 14.23 -35.81
C GLY A 326 6.75 15.02 -37.07
N ASP A 327 6.42 14.47 -38.24
CA ASP A 327 6.71 15.10 -39.54
C ASP A 327 5.71 16.20 -39.93
N ASN A 328 4.76 16.55 -39.05
CA ASN A 328 3.83 17.64 -39.34
C ASN A 328 4.60 18.97 -39.48
N HIS A 329 4.31 19.76 -40.50
CA HIS A 329 4.95 21.06 -40.70
C HIS A 329 4.25 22.19 -39.95
N GLY A 330 2.98 22.03 -39.56
CA GLY A 330 2.22 23.03 -38.79
C GLY A 330 2.62 23.09 -37.31
N ASP A 331 2.49 24.24 -36.64
CA ASP A 331 2.86 24.42 -35.22
C ASP A 331 1.83 23.87 -34.23
N PHE A 332 1.40 22.63 -34.48
CA PHE A 332 0.45 21.90 -33.67
C PHE A 332 0.69 20.38 -33.82
N ILE A 333 0.27 19.63 -32.81
CA ILE A 333 0.29 18.17 -32.80
C ILE A 333 -1.06 17.67 -33.31
N THR A 334 -1.05 16.66 -34.17
CA THR A 334 -2.29 16.00 -34.63
C THR A 334 -2.57 14.74 -33.81
N SER A 335 -3.82 14.28 -33.80
CA SER A 335 -4.19 13.04 -33.10
C SER A 335 -3.38 11.83 -33.57
N SER A 336 -3.11 11.73 -34.88
CA SER A 336 -2.27 10.66 -35.43
C SER A 336 -0.82 10.74 -34.96
N ALA A 337 -0.21 11.94 -35.01
CA ALA A 337 1.16 12.14 -34.57
C ALA A 337 1.31 11.87 -33.06
N PHE A 338 0.34 12.31 -32.25
CA PHE A 338 0.31 12.01 -30.82
C PHE A 338 0.24 10.50 -30.55
N CYS A 339 -0.63 9.76 -31.25
CA CYS A 339 -0.72 8.31 -31.13
C CYS A 339 0.58 7.61 -31.55
N GLU A 340 1.24 8.08 -32.61
CA GLU A 340 2.53 7.55 -33.05
C GLU A 340 3.62 7.80 -32.01
N ALA A 341 3.69 9.00 -31.45
CA ALA A 341 4.66 9.33 -30.42
C ALA A 341 4.43 8.51 -29.14
N LEU A 342 3.18 8.30 -28.73
CA LEU A 342 2.84 7.39 -27.62
C LEU A 342 3.27 5.94 -27.88
N ARG A 343 3.21 5.46 -29.13
CA ARG A 343 3.78 4.14 -29.52
C ARG A 343 5.30 4.14 -29.40
N GLN A 344 5.97 5.20 -29.87
CA GLN A 344 7.43 5.30 -29.83
C GLN A 344 7.98 5.32 -28.40
N VAL A 345 7.25 5.87 -27.42
CA VAL A 345 7.63 5.83 -26.00
C VAL A 345 7.10 4.60 -25.25
N ASN A 346 6.60 3.59 -25.98
CA ASN A 346 6.05 2.33 -25.44
C ASN A 346 4.88 2.53 -24.45
N LEU A 347 4.06 3.57 -24.65
CA LEU A 347 2.81 3.75 -23.90
C LEU A 347 1.61 3.12 -24.61
N ILE A 348 1.67 2.99 -25.93
CA ILE A 348 0.70 2.23 -26.74
C ILE A 348 1.43 1.01 -27.31
N GLY A 349 0.85 -0.18 -27.15
CA GLY A 349 1.38 -1.41 -27.74
C GLY A 349 1.63 -2.54 -26.74
N HIS A 350 2.02 -3.69 -27.28
CA HIS A 350 2.18 -4.96 -26.57
C HIS A 350 3.39 -4.95 -25.61
N PRO A 351 3.35 -5.65 -24.45
CA PRO A 351 2.27 -6.50 -23.95
C PRO A 351 1.20 -5.79 -23.12
N SER A 352 1.42 -4.56 -22.68
CA SER A 352 0.52 -3.89 -21.75
C SER A 352 0.66 -2.37 -21.84
N GLY A 353 -0.07 -1.76 -22.76
CA GLY A 353 -0.14 -0.31 -22.97
C GLY A 353 -1.60 0.16 -23.06
N LEU A 354 -1.77 1.45 -23.31
CA LEU A 354 -3.07 2.11 -23.41
C LEU A 354 -3.92 1.47 -24.53
N GLY A 355 -5.19 1.21 -24.21
CA GLY A 355 -6.19 0.79 -25.17
C GLY A 355 -6.64 1.94 -26.10
N PHE A 356 -7.41 1.59 -27.13
CA PHE A 356 -7.94 2.58 -28.08
C PHE A 356 -8.78 3.66 -27.39
N GLN A 357 -9.72 3.25 -26.53
CA GLN A 357 -10.58 4.20 -25.81
C GLN A 357 -9.78 5.08 -24.85
N GLU A 358 -8.78 4.54 -24.18
CA GLU A 358 -7.93 5.30 -23.24
C GLU A 358 -7.06 6.31 -23.99
N THR A 359 -6.53 5.94 -25.15
CA THR A 359 -5.80 6.86 -26.03
C THR A 359 -6.70 7.99 -26.52
N ARG A 360 -7.95 7.69 -26.86
CA ARG A 360 -8.94 8.68 -27.25
C ARG A 360 -9.30 9.61 -26.09
N ASP A 361 -9.52 9.07 -24.89
CA ASP A 361 -9.83 9.86 -23.69
C ASP A 361 -8.64 10.78 -23.34
N LEU A 362 -7.40 10.33 -23.52
CA LEU A 362 -6.20 11.17 -23.36
C LEU A 362 -6.17 12.32 -24.37
N TRP A 363 -6.46 12.04 -25.64
CA TRP A 363 -6.50 13.08 -26.67
C TRP A 363 -7.55 14.14 -26.35
N ILE A 364 -8.77 13.72 -25.99
CA ILE A 364 -9.87 14.63 -25.63
C ILE A 364 -9.51 15.49 -24.42
N GLN A 365 -8.77 14.95 -23.46
CA GLN A 365 -8.33 15.74 -22.31
C GLN A 365 -7.16 16.68 -22.64
N ALA A 366 -6.37 16.37 -23.65
CA ALA A 366 -5.22 17.18 -24.05
C ALA A 366 -5.63 18.36 -24.94
N ASP A 367 -6.61 18.16 -25.83
CA ASP A 367 -7.26 19.15 -26.70
C ASP A 367 -8.36 19.86 -25.91
N THR A 368 -7.97 20.91 -25.19
CA THR A 368 -8.80 21.58 -24.19
C THR A 368 -9.87 22.49 -24.80
N ASP A 369 -9.61 23.06 -25.97
CA ASP A 369 -10.55 23.89 -26.71
C ASP A 369 -11.41 23.11 -27.73
N ALA A 370 -11.12 21.81 -27.90
CA ALA A 370 -11.77 20.87 -28.80
C ALA A 370 -11.69 21.29 -30.28
N ASN A 371 -10.62 21.96 -30.68
CA ASN A 371 -10.39 22.39 -32.06
C ASN A 371 -9.84 21.26 -32.97
N GLY A 372 -9.51 20.09 -32.38
CA GLY A 372 -9.05 18.90 -33.09
C GLY A 372 -7.55 18.82 -33.32
N VAL A 373 -6.77 19.77 -32.81
CA VAL A 373 -5.32 19.77 -32.79
C VAL A 373 -4.84 20.11 -31.37
N LEU A 374 -3.56 19.85 -31.09
CA LEU A 374 -2.97 20.21 -29.80
C LEU A 374 -1.86 21.24 -30.01
N ASP A 375 -2.13 22.47 -29.60
CA ASP A 375 -1.18 23.57 -29.77
C ASP A 375 -0.06 23.55 -28.71
N TYR A 376 0.88 24.48 -28.82
CA TYR A 376 2.01 24.56 -27.90
C TYR A 376 1.60 24.87 -26.45
N GLU A 377 0.59 25.71 -26.25
CA GLU A 377 0.11 26.08 -24.92
C GLU A 377 -0.64 24.92 -24.27
N GLU A 378 -1.46 24.19 -25.03
CA GLU A 378 -2.13 22.97 -24.58
C GLU A 378 -1.12 21.88 -24.20
N PHE A 379 -0.13 21.63 -25.05
CA PHE A 379 1.00 20.74 -24.72
C PHE A 379 1.66 21.15 -23.41
N LYS A 380 2.00 22.44 -23.31
CA LYS A 380 2.72 22.98 -22.18
C LYS A 380 1.89 22.85 -20.90
N ASN A 381 0.60 23.15 -20.93
CA ASN A 381 -0.25 23.13 -19.75
C ASN A 381 -0.61 21.70 -19.32
N MET A 382 -1.01 20.84 -20.27
CA MET A 382 -1.53 19.51 -19.96
C MET A 382 -0.45 18.45 -19.79
N ILE A 383 0.63 18.52 -20.58
CA ILE A 383 1.63 17.46 -20.65
C ILE A 383 2.93 17.86 -19.96
N TRP A 384 3.45 19.07 -20.22
CA TRP A 384 4.79 19.45 -19.80
C TRP A 384 4.89 20.07 -18.40
N SER A 385 4.11 21.13 -18.18
CA SER A 385 4.12 22.00 -17.00
C SER A 385 3.18 21.54 -15.91
N CYS A 386 2.55 20.37 -16.04
CA CYS A 386 1.79 19.73 -14.98
C CYS A 386 2.73 19.26 -13.84
N THR A 387 3.54 20.15 -13.27
CA THR A 387 3.90 20.06 -11.86
C THR A 387 2.57 20.04 -11.14
N GLY A 388 2.32 19.02 -10.33
CA GLY A 388 1.09 18.93 -9.55
C GLY A 388 0.78 20.30 -8.95
N SER A 389 -0.46 20.72 -9.06
CA SER A 389 -0.97 21.93 -8.44
C SER A 389 -0.79 21.82 -6.92
N ASP A 390 0.43 22.07 -6.46
CA ASP A 390 0.82 22.37 -5.08
C ASP A 390 0.74 23.89 -4.83
N GLN A 391 0.22 24.66 -5.79
CA GLN A 391 -0.39 25.92 -5.43
C GLN A 391 -1.71 25.59 -4.75
N LYS A 392 -1.71 25.74 -3.42
CA LYS A 392 -2.89 26.12 -2.66
C LYS A 392 -3.52 27.33 -3.39
N GLU A 393 -4.43 27.08 -4.31
CA GLU A 393 -5.51 28.02 -4.50
C GLU A 393 -6.35 27.91 -3.23
N SER A 394 -6.04 28.79 -2.28
CA SER A 394 -7.07 29.29 -1.40
C SER A 394 -8.14 29.91 -2.30
N LEU A 395 -9.12 29.10 -2.70
CA LEU A 395 -10.41 29.60 -3.13
C LEU A 395 -11.10 30.19 -1.89
N THR A 396 -10.57 31.30 -1.40
CA THR A 396 -11.36 32.33 -0.71
C THR A 396 -12.11 33.10 -1.78
N GLY A 397 -12.93 32.38 -2.56
CA GLY A 397 -14.05 32.96 -3.27
C GLY A 397 -15.22 32.82 -2.32
N SER A 398 -15.62 33.93 -1.71
CA SER A 398 -16.87 34.07 -0.97
C SER A 398 -18.02 33.62 -1.86
N ARG A 399 -18.35 32.34 -1.75
CA ARG A 399 -19.48 31.70 -2.41
C ARG A 399 -20.59 31.72 -1.36
N GLU A 400 -21.61 32.51 -1.64
CA GLU A 400 -22.78 32.68 -0.79
C GLU A 400 -23.25 31.32 -0.29
N GLU A 401 -23.35 31.19 1.03
CA GLU A 401 -23.88 30.02 1.71
C GLU A 401 -25.34 29.82 1.29
N SER A 402 -25.55 28.99 0.28
CA SER A 402 -26.82 28.29 0.14
C SER A 402 -26.83 27.19 1.20
N GLU A 403 -27.72 27.29 2.19
CA GLU A 403 -27.98 26.32 3.27
C GLU A 403 -28.52 24.97 2.74
N GLU A 404 -27.81 24.30 1.84
CA GLU A 404 -28.17 22.97 1.33
C GLU A 404 -27.16 21.89 1.78
N GLY A 405 -27.35 21.47 3.04
CA GLY A 405 -27.19 20.08 3.46
C GLY A 405 -25.77 19.58 3.73
N THR A 406 -25.06 20.16 4.71
CA THR A 406 -23.90 19.49 5.33
C THR A 406 -24.35 18.18 5.99
N LYS A 407 -23.84 17.05 5.51
CA LYS A 407 -24.06 15.73 6.14
C LYS A 407 -22.86 15.37 6.99
N GLU A 408 -23.15 14.99 8.23
CA GLU A 408 -22.16 14.37 9.12
C GLU A 408 -21.89 12.94 8.66
N ALA A 409 -20.61 12.55 8.62
CA ALA A 409 -20.17 11.22 8.23
C ALA A 409 -19.04 10.75 9.16
N LEU A 410 -18.88 9.42 9.29
CA LEU A 410 -17.74 8.85 9.99
C LEU A 410 -16.46 9.14 9.20
N GLY A 411 -15.48 9.73 9.87
CA GLY A 411 -14.09 9.84 9.43
C GLY A 411 -13.15 9.06 10.34
N LEU A 412 -11.89 8.93 9.92
CA LEU A 412 -10.81 8.33 10.69
C LEU A 412 -9.66 9.33 10.81
N MET A 413 -9.18 9.54 12.03
CA MET A 413 -7.98 10.33 12.29
C MET A 413 -6.79 9.40 12.55
N VAL A 414 -5.66 9.67 11.89
CA VAL A 414 -4.40 8.96 12.15
C VAL A 414 -3.82 9.41 13.48
N LYS A 415 -3.54 8.46 14.38
CA LYS A 415 -2.94 8.71 15.70
C LYS A 415 -1.48 8.33 15.77
N ASN A 416 -1.13 7.21 15.16
CA ASN A 416 0.24 6.72 15.07
C ASN A 416 0.37 5.79 13.86
N ALA A 417 1.59 5.64 13.35
CA ALA A 417 1.93 4.61 12.38
C ALA A 417 3.39 4.18 12.61
N VAL A 418 3.69 2.89 12.51
CA VAL A 418 5.04 2.36 12.77
C VAL A 418 5.42 1.31 11.74
N LEU A 419 6.70 1.28 11.37
CA LEU A 419 7.30 0.19 10.62
C LEU A 419 8.07 -0.71 11.58
N TYR A 420 7.89 -2.02 11.44
CA TYR A 420 8.64 -3.01 12.21
C TYR A 420 9.38 -3.98 11.28
N PRO A 421 10.71 -4.17 11.46
CA PRO A 421 11.54 -3.59 12.51
C PRO A 421 11.80 -2.10 12.25
N SER A 422 12.00 -1.29 13.30
CA SER A 422 12.14 0.17 13.15
C SER A 422 13.42 0.56 12.40
N GLU A 423 14.44 -0.30 12.40
CA GLU A 423 15.65 -0.11 11.59
C GLU A 423 15.36 -0.15 10.08
N ALA A 424 14.30 -0.85 9.65
CA ALA A 424 13.94 -0.95 8.23
C ALA A 424 13.58 0.40 7.62
N GLU A 425 13.08 1.34 8.44
CA GLU A 425 12.82 2.72 8.02
C GLU A 425 14.06 3.38 7.41
N ARG A 426 15.24 3.02 7.92
CA ARG A 426 16.55 3.52 7.46
C ARG A 426 17.19 2.60 6.41
N GLY A 427 16.46 1.62 5.88
CA GLY A 427 16.96 0.64 4.92
C GLY A 427 17.80 -0.48 5.53
N ILE A 428 17.75 -0.66 6.86
CA ILE A 428 18.57 -1.65 7.59
C ILE A 428 17.66 -2.78 8.06
N TRP A 429 17.97 -4.02 7.67
CA TRP A 429 17.29 -5.21 8.19
C TRP A 429 18.16 -5.83 9.27
N PRO A 430 17.71 -5.87 10.54
CA PRO A 430 18.44 -6.53 11.61
C PRO A 430 18.75 -7.99 11.27
N GLU A 431 19.93 -8.49 11.67
CA GLU A 431 20.35 -9.87 11.38
C GLU A 431 19.40 -10.92 11.97
N ASN A 432 18.73 -10.59 13.08
CA ASN A 432 17.73 -11.44 13.72
C ASN A 432 16.33 -11.32 13.09
N TYR A 433 16.10 -10.36 12.18
CA TYR A 433 14.82 -10.22 11.49
C TYR A 433 14.76 -11.17 10.29
N THR A 434 14.09 -12.31 10.49
CA THR A 434 14.03 -13.42 9.51
C THR A 434 12.66 -13.60 8.87
N LEU A 435 11.69 -12.75 9.24
CA LEU A 435 10.27 -12.91 8.90
C LEU A 435 10.00 -12.68 7.41
N SER A 436 10.47 -11.56 6.87
CA SER A 436 10.28 -11.15 5.47
C SER A 436 11.42 -10.23 5.03
N ASP A 437 11.50 -9.95 3.74
CA ASP A 437 12.31 -8.87 3.18
C ASP A 437 11.55 -7.52 3.18
N HIS A 438 10.27 -7.55 3.59
CA HIS A 438 9.47 -6.37 3.92
C HIS A 438 9.44 -6.09 5.42
N ALA A 439 9.25 -4.82 5.79
CA ALA A 439 8.85 -4.39 7.10
C ALA A 439 7.33 -4.34 7.18
N ARG A 440 6.79 -4.70 8.35
CA ARG A 440 5.36 -4.60 8.62
C ARG A 440 5.01 -3.15 8.90
N LEU A 441 3.96 -2.64 8.26
CA LEU A 441 3.41 -1.32 8.54
C LEU A 441 2.12 -1.47 9.36
N THR A 442 2.06 -0.80 10.51
CA THR A 442 0.87 -0.78 11.39
C THR A 442 0.46 0.67 11.66
N VAL A 443 -0.82 0.99 11.45
CA VAL A 443 -1.42 2.29 11.79
C VAL A 443 -2.45 2.15 12.91
N VAL A 444 -2.53 3.15 13.78
CA VAL A 444 -3.60 3.34 14.76
C VAL A 444 -4.46 4.54 14.35
N LEU A 445 -5.77 4.32 14.28
CA LEU A 445 -6.79 5.26 13.83
C LEU A 445 -7.83 5.46 14.94
N SER A 446 -8.34 6.68 15.10
CA SER A 446 -9.53 6.94 15.90
C SER A 446 -10.70 7.36 15.02
N PRO A 447 -11.90 6.78 15.20
CA PRO A 447 -13.14 7.34 14.66
C PRO A 447 -13.34 8.81 15.04
N GLU A 448 -13.81 9.62 14.10
CA GLU A 448 -14.11 11.04 14.29
C GLU A 448 -15.30 11.45 13.43
N ASN A 449 -16.11 12.42 13.89
CA ASN A 449 -17.18 12.97 13.07
C ASN A 449 -16.62 14.01 12.10
N MET A 450 -16.86 13.81 10.81
CA MET A 450 -16.42 14.71 9.77
C MET A 450 -17.61 15.29 9.01
N TRP A 451 -17.48 16.57 8.67
CA TRP A 451 -18.48 17.31 7.93
C TRP A 451 -18.15 17.22 6.45
N CYS A 452 -19.11 16.77 5.65
CA CYS A 452 -18.95 16.66 4.21
C CYS A 452 -19.74 17.78 3.52
N CYS A 453 -19.09 18.49 2.61
CA CYS A 453 -19.80 19.32 1.65
C CYS A 453 -20.48 18.38 0.64
N SER A 454 -21.77 18.59 0.40
CA SER A 454 -22.50 17.98 -0.70
C SER A 454 -21.80 18.36 -2.01
N GLN A 455 -21.27 17.37 -2.73
CA GLN A 455 -20.84 17.57 -4.11
C GLN A 455 -22.07 17.41 -5.00
N SER A 456 -22.45 18.51 -5.67
CA SER A 456 -23.47 18.55 -6.70
C SER A 456 -23.04 17.82 -7.96
#